data_AF-A0AAV8VNM0-F1
#
_entry.id   AF-A0AAV8VNM0-F1
#
_cell.length_a   1.000
_cell.length_b   1.000
_cell.length_c   1.000
_cell.angle_alpha   90.00
_cell.angle_beta   90.00
_cell.angle_gamma   90.00
#
_symmetry.space_group_name_H-M   'P 1'
#
loop_
_entity.id
_entity.type
_entity.pdbx_description
1 polymer ?
#
loop_
_entity_poly.entity_id
_entity_poly.type
_entity_poly.pdbx_seq_one_letter_code
_entity_poly.pdbx_strand_id
1 'polypeptide(L)'
;MPLFSRHSQAALHALKSQRITTQVVLECTNSLAALGQRNKVRLVWVLGHSGVAGNEEADVLARKGSSDTLIGSELAIGLPYSYPHGSIDNWTREKCQEDWSRGIGLRQARLLIKGPGAAATRSLVNLIRASIGIITGLLTGHGRLNKHLNTIGLNPDSRCRLCGTKGEFAEQV
;
A
#
# COMPACT_ATOMS: atom_id res chain seq x y z
N MET A 1 -45.38 -12.65 -7.17
CA MET A 1 -44.67 -11.36 -7.23
C MET A 1 -43.17 -11.63 -7.31
N PRO A 2 -42.42 -11.01 -8.24
CA PRO A 2 -40.96 -11.15 -8.27
C PRO A 2 -40.33 -10.30 -7.15
N LEU A 3 -39.56 -10.94 -6.28
CA LEU A 3 -38.69 -10.30 -5.30
C LEU A 3 -37.48 -9.72 -6.05
N PHE A 4 -37.30 -8.41 -6.02
CA PHE A 4 -36.13 -7.73 -6.59
C PHE A 4 -35.09 -7.53 -5.48
N SER A 5 -34.03 -8.33 -5.49
CA SER A 5 -32.91 -8.17 -4.55
C SER A 5 -31.76 -7.39 -5.19
N ARG A 6 -31.28 -6.37 -4.47
CA ARG A 6 -30.11 -5.57 -4.81
C ARG A 6 -28.86 -6.44 -4.80
N HIS A 7 -28.20 -6.59 -5.94
CA HIS A 7 -26.84 -7.06 -5.98
C HIS A 7 -25.99 -6.08 -6.78
N SER A 8 -24.89 -5.60 -6.19
CA SER A 8 -23.88 -4.87 -6.94
C SER A 8 -23.34 -5.77 -8.05
N GLN A 9 -22.88 -5.19 -9.16
CA GLN A 9 -22.31 -5.95 -10.27
C GLN A 9 -21.18 -6.87 -9.76
N ALA A 10 -20.35 -6.36 -8.85
CA ALA A 10 -19.30 -7.11 -8.17
C ALA A 10 -19.85 -8.32 -7.37
N ALA A 11 -20.95 -8.16 -6.63
CA ALA A 11 -21.57 -9.26 -5.89
C ALA A 11 -22.11 -10.35 -6.82
N LEU A 12 -22.71 -9.99 -7.96
CA LEU A 12 -23.13 -10.98 -8.95
C LEU A 12 -21.96 -11.71 -9.59
N HIS A 13 -20.85 -11.03 -9.86
CA HIS A 13 -19.64 -11.69 -10.35
C HIS A 13 -19.05 -12.63 -9.29
N ALA A 14 -19.05 -12.25 -8.02
CA ALA A 14 -18.60 -13.10 -6.92
C ALA A 14 -19.46 -14.36 -6.78
N LEU A 15 -20.79 -14.24 -6.87
CA LEU A 15 -21.71 -15.39 -6.82
C LEU A 15 -21.62 -16.29 -8.05
N LYS A 16 -21.23 -15.75 -9.21
CA LYS A 16 -21.02 -16.53 -10.45
C LYS A 16 -19.64 -17.20 -10.51
N SER A 17 -18.71 -16.83 -9.64
CA SER A 17 -17.35 -17.38 -9.62
C SER A 17 -17.36 -18.86 -9.27
N GLN A 18 -16.48 -19.65 -9.90
CA GLN A 18 -16.27 -21.07 -9.56
C GLN A 18 -15.59 -21.26 -8.21
N ARG A 19 -14.87 -20.24 -7.71
CA ARG A 19 -14.22 -20.26 -6.39
C ARG A 19 -14.85 -19.18 -5.51
N ILE A 20 -15.35 -19.60 -4.34
CA ILE A 20 -15.83 -18.71 -3.28
C ILE A 20 -14.64 -18.37 -2.40
N THR A 21 -14.31 -17.08 -2.30
CA THR A 21 -13.10 -16.61 -1.60
C THR A 21 -13.40 -15.97 -0.24
N THR A 22 -14.66 -15.66 0.06
CA THR A 22 -15.06 -15.00 1.30
C THR A 22 -16.25 -15.70 1.95
N GLN A 23 -16.27 -15.68 3.28
CA GLN A 23 -17.33 -16.29 4.09
C GLN A 23 -18.71 -15.66 3.78
N VAL A 24 -18.76 -14.35 3.59
CA VAL A 24 -20.01 -13.62 3.27
C VAL A 24 -20.62 -14.09 1.95
N VAL A 25 -19.81 -14.38 0.93
CA VAL A 25 -20.32 -14.90 -0.36
C VAL A 25 -20.82 -16.33 -0.21
N LEU A 26 -20.17 -17.16 0.63
CA LEU A 26 -20.64 -18.51 0.94
C LEU A 26 -22.00 -18.48 1.64
N GLU A 27 -22.14 -17.66 2.68
CA GLU A 27 -23.39 -17.50 3.44
C GLU A 27 -24.52 -16.99 2.56
N CYS A 28 -24.23 -16.02 1.68
CA CYS A 28 -25.19 -15.52 0.71
C CYS A 28 -25.62 -16.62 -0.27
N THR A 29 -24.67 -17.43 -0.78
CA THR A 29 -24.96 -18.53 -1.70
C THR A 29 -25.84 -19.60 -1.04
N ASN A 30 -25.56 -19.96 0.21
CA ASN A 30 -26.35 -20.92 0.98
C ASN A 30 -27.77 -20.40 1.23
N SER A 31 -27.89 -19.11 1.57
CA SER A 31 -29.18 -18.45 1.79
C SER A 31 -30.02 -18.42 0.50
N LEU A 32 -29.39 -18.10 -0.63
CA LEU A 32 -30.03 -18.13 -1.95
C LEU A 32 -30.45 -19.54 -2.36
N ALA A 33 -29.63 -20.56 -2.07
CA ALA A 33 -29.97 -21.96 -2.32
C ALA A 33 -31.18 -22.41 -1.50
N ALA A 34 -31.23 -22.04 -0.21
CA ALA A 34 -32.37 -22.32 0.67
C ALA A 34 -33.65 -21.62 0.17
N LEU A 35 -33.57 -20.35 -0.21
CA LEU A 35 -34.68 -19.61 -0.82
C LEU A 35 -35.16 -20.26 -2.13
N GLY A 36 -34.21 -20.76 -2.93
CA GLY A 36 -34.44 -21.42 -4.20
C GLY A 36 -35.18 -22.76 -4.10
N GLN A 37 -35.17 -23.42 -2.93
CA GLN A 37 -35.89 -24.68 -2.74
C GLN A 37 -37.41 -24.53 -2.91
N ARG A 38 -37.95 -23.36 -2.59
CA ARG A 38 -39.40 -23.09 -2.60
C ARG A 38 -39.79 -21.98 -3.56
N ASN A 39 -38.83 -21.27 -4.14
CA ASN A 39 -39.08 -20.08 -4.96
C ASN A 39 -38.20 -20.07 -6.21
N LYS A 40 -38.74 -19.55 -7.32
CA LYS A 40 -37.91 -19.21 -8.48
C LYS A 40 -37.23 -17.87 -8.22
N VAL A 41 -35.97 -17.91 -7.78
CA VAL A 41 -35.17 -16.72 -7.50
C VAL A 41 -34.47 -16.25 -8.79
N ARG A 42 -34.58 -14.97 -9.12
CA ARG A 42 -33.86 -14.35 -10.24
C ARG A 42 -33.13 -13.11 -9.74
N LEU A 43 -31.81 -13.15 -9.79
CA LEU A 43 -30.96 -12.03 -9.43
C LEU A 43 -30.73 -11.14 -10.66
N VAL A 44 -31.06 -9.85 -10.54
CA VAL A 44 -30.91 -8.87 -11.62
C VAL A 44 -30.17 -7.67 -11.08
N TRP A 45 -29.18 -7.19 -11.83
CA TRP A 45 -28.54 -5.92 -11.54
C TRP A 45 -29.42 -4.76 -12.00
N VAL A 46 -29.61 -3.77 -11.13
CA VAL A 46 -30.36 -2.56 -11.43
C VAL A 46 -29.46 -1.37 -11.09
N LEU A 47 -29.45 -0.37 -11.97
CA LEU A 47 -28.70 0.87 -11.75
C LEU A 47 -29.23 1.60 -10.51
N GLY A 48 -28.33 2.16 -9.69
CA GLY A 48 -28.72 3.02 -8.57
C GLY A 48 -29.48 4.27 -9.05
N HIS A 49 -30.42 4.76 -8.24
CA HIS A 49 -31.19 5.98 -8.53
C HIS A 49 -31.95 5.98 -9.87
N SER A 50 -32.43 4.81 -10.28
CA SER A 50 -33.14 4.61 -11.56
C SER A 50 -34.67 4.71 -11.46
N GLY A 51 -35.24 5.17 -10.33
CA GLY A 51 -36.68 5.28 -10.15
C GLY A 51 -37.39 3.97 -9.80
N VAL A 52 -36.64 2.88 -9.58
CA VAL A 52 -37.22 1.58 -9.19
C VAL A 52 -37.53 1.59 -7.70
N ALA A 53 -38.80 1.77 -7.35
CA ALA A 53 -39.28 1.94 -5.97
C ALA A 53 -38.69 0.92 -4.97
N GLY A 54 -38.64 -0.37 -5.33
CA GLY A 54 -38.07 -1.40 -4.45
C GLY A 54 -36.55 -1.29 -4.25
N ASN A 55 -35.82 -0.81 -5.26
CA ASN A 55 -34.38 -0.57 -5.14
C ASN A 55 -34.08 0.69 -4.33
N GLU A 56 -34.90 1.73 -4.49
CA GLU A 56 -34.77 2.98 -3.74
C GLU A 56 -35.10 2.79 -2.26
N GLU A 57 -36.19 2.08 -1.95
CA GLU A 57 -36.57 1.76 -0.58
C GLU A 57 -35.47 0.95 0.13
N ALA A 58 -34.93 -0.07 -0.54
CA ALA A 58 -33.80 -0.81 -0.01
C ALA A 58 -32.56 0.10 0.23
N ASP A 59 -32.43 1.24 -0.46
CA ASP A 59 -31.22 2.10 -0.40
C ASP A 59 -31.32 3.00 0.81
N VAL A 60 -32.52 3.54 0.99
CA VAL A 60 -32.92 4.23 2.21
C VAL A 60 -32.72 3.31 3.42
N LEU A 61 -33.19 2.07 3.38
CA LEU A 61 -33.04 1.12 4.49
C LEU A 61 -31.57 0.76 4.77
N ALA A 62 -30.77 0.48 3.73
CA ALA A 62 -29.35 0.20 3.90
C ALA A 62 -28.58 1.42 4.45
N ARG A 63 -28.91 2.63 3.99
CA ARG A 63 -28.30 3.87 4.46
C ARG A 63 -28.62 4.13 5.93
N LYS A 64 -29.88 3.93 6.33
CA LYS A 64 -30.31 3.99 7.74
C LYS A 64 -29.50 3.00 8.59
N GLY A 65 -29.47 1.72 8.19
CA GLY A 65 -28.73 0.69 8.93
C GLY A 65 -27.21 0.92 8.97
N SER A 66 -26.62 1.55 7.95
CA SER A 66 -25.20 1.92 7.97
C SER A 66 -24.88 3.15 8.85
N SER A 67 -25.90 3.95 9.17
CA SER A 67 -25.77 5.13 10.03
C SER A 67 -25.97 4.78 11.51
N ASP A 68 -26.55 3.61 11.79
CA ASP A 68 -26.70 3.08 13.14
C ASP A 68 -25.38 2.47 13.64
N THR A 69 -25.09 2.65 14.93
CA THR A 69 -23.91 2.06 15.58
C THR A 69 -23.96 0.55 15.45
N LEU A 70 -22.87 -0.07 14.98
CA LEU A 70 -22.76 -1.51 14.86
C LEU A 70 -22.91 -2.17 16.25
N ILE A 71 -24.07 -2.77 16.55
CA ILE A 71 -24.28 -3.57 17.77
C ILE A 71 -23.89 -5.01 17.45
N GLY A 72 -22.59 -5.31 17.60
CA GLY A 72 -22.02 -6.65 17.40
C GLY A 72 -20.54 -6.65 17.75
N SER A 73 -19.95 -7.83 18.01
CA SER A 73 -18.50 -7.95 18.17
C SER A 73 -17.81 -7.43 16.91
N GLU A 74 -16.70 -6.71 17.08
CA GLU A 74 -16.01 -5.90 16.06
C GLU A 74 -15.61 -6.60 14.73
N LEU A 75 -15.99 -7.86 14.49
CA LEU A 75 -15.54 -8.65 13.35
C LEU A 75 -16.62 -9.55 12.74
N ALA A 76 -17.85 -9.03 12.51
CA ALA A 76 -18.87 -9.76 11.74
C ALA A 76 -18.54 -9.85 10.22
N ILE A 77 -17.58 -9.06 9.74
CA ILE A 77 -17.12 -9.07 8.35
C ILE A 77 -15.66 -9.48 8.37
N GLY A 78 -15.36 -10.72 7.98
CA GLY A 78 -13.98 -11.17 7.81
C GLY A 78 -13.25 -10.21 6.88
N LEU A 79 -12.22 -9.55 7.40
CA LEU A 79 -11.39 -8.65 6.61
C LEU A 79 -10.83 -9.43 5.41
N PRO A 80 -10.87 -8.87 4.19
CA PRO A 80 -10.25 -9.53 3.06
C PRO A 80 -8.76 -9.76 3.37
N TYR A 81 -8.22 -10.91 2.95
CA TYR A 81 -6.84 -11.31 3.24
C TYR A 81 -5.80 -10.22 2.90
N SER A 82 -6.07 -9.40 1.88
CA SER A 82 -5.21 -8.30 1.45
C SER A 82 -5.17 -7.11 2.41
N TYR A 83 -6.16 -6.96 3.30
CA TYR A 83 -6.28 -5.79 4.17
C TYR A 83 -5.20 -5.74 5.27
N PRO A 84 -4.92 -6.81 6.02
CA PRO A 84 -3.79 -6.83 6.96
C PRO A 84 -2.45 -6.55 6.27
N HIS A 85 -2.19 -7.15 5.11
CA HIS A 85 -0.95 -6.92 4.34
C HIS A 85 -0.81 -5.47 3.90
N GLY A 86 -1.85 -4.88 3.32
CA GLY A 86 -1.84 -3.47 2.93
C GLY A 86 -1.66 -2.51 4.12
N SER A 87 -2.16 -2.89 5.30
CA SER A 87 -2.00 -2.12 6.53
C SER A 87 -0.55 -2.15 7.03
N ILE A 88 0.09 -3.32 7.00
CA ILE A 88 1.50 -3.49 7.36
C ILE A 88 2.41 -2.76 6.37
N ASP A 89 2.15 -2.86 5.07
CA ASP A 89 2.94 -2.18 4.03
C ASP A 89 2.85 -0.66 4.17
N ASN A 90 1.65 -0.12 4.42
CA ASN A 90 1.47 1.30 4.66
C ASN A 90 2.18 1.75 5.93
N TRP A 91 2.01 1.04 7.04
CA TRP A 91 2.69 1.34 8.29
C TRP A 91 4.22 1.34 8.11
N THR A 92 4.77 0.34 7.42
CA THR A 92 6.21 0.23 7.17
C THR A 92 6.73 1.40 6.34
N ARG A 93 5.97 1.81 5.30
CA ARG A 93 6.31 2.95 4.46
C ARG A 93 6.27 4.27 5.24
N GLU A 94 5.23 4.47 6.05
CA GLU A 94 5.08 5.65 6.91
C GLU A 94 6.22 5.71 7.93
N LYS A 95 6.55 4.59 8.57
CA LYS A 95 7.63 4.52 9.55
C LYS A 95 8.99 4.82 8.92
N CYS A 96 9.27 4.24 7.75
CA CYS A 96 10.51 4.51 7.01
C CYS A 96 10.63 5.98 6.61
N GLN A 97 9.53 6.62 6.19
CA GLN A 97 9.50 8.04 5.85
C GLN A 97 9.67 8.92 7.10
N GLU A 98 9.06 8.55 8.23
CA GLU A 98 9.23 9.22 9.51
C GLU A 98 10.69 9.18 9.96
N ASP A 99 11.31 7.99 9.96
CA ASP A 99 12.71 7.79 10.33
C ASP A 99 13.64 8.56 9.39
N TRP A 100 13.36 8.56 8.09
CA TRP A 100 14.06 9.40 7.12
C TRP A 100 13.90 10.89 7.43
N SER A 101 12.75 11.36 7.90
CA SER A 101 12.53 12.79 8.16
C SER A 101 13.15 13.24 9.47
N ARG A 102 13.11 12.39 10.51
CA ARG A 102 13.56 12.69 11.87
C ARG A 102 15.01 12.31 12.16
N GLY A 103 15.60 11.40 11.39
CA GLY A 103 16.94 10.86 11.65
C GLY A 103 18.03 11.93 11.62
N ILE A 104 18.94 11.90 12.59
CA ILE A 104 20.11 12.79 12.63
C ILE A 104 21.22 12.16 11.77
N GLY A 105 21.84 12.94 10.88
CA GLY A 105 22.93 12.49 10.02
C GLY A 105 22.52 12.23 8.57
N LEU A 106 23.27 11.36 7.87
CA LEU A 106 23.08 11.02 6.46
C LEU A 106 23.08 12.23 5.52
N ARG A 107 23.88 13.27 5.84
CA ARG A 107 23.91 14.54 5.09
C ARG A 107 24.06 14.35 3.58
N GLN A 108 24.99 13.48 3.17
CA GLN A 108 25.26 13.20 1.74
C GLN A 108 24.04 12.54 1.08
N ALA A 109 23.49 11.47 1.67
CA ALA A 109 22.28 10.82 1.16
C ALA A 109 21.11 11.80 1.06
N ARG A 110 20.91 12.68 2.06
CA ARG A 110 19.81 13.66 2.06
C ARG A 110 19.90 14.70 0.93
N LEU A 111 21.11 14.96 0.43
CA LEU A 111 21.31 15.85 -0.71
C LEU A 111 21.16 15.10 -2.04
N LEU A 112 21.53 13.82 -2.07
CA LEU A 112 21.53 12.99 -3.28
C LEU A 112 20.17 12.31 -3.55
N ILE A 113 19.38 12.02 -2.52
CA ILE A 113 18.07 11.36 -2.64
C ILE A 113 17.00 12.09 -1.82
N LYS A 114 15.78 12.15 -2.37
CA LYS A 114 14.63 12.82 -1.73
C LYS A 114 14.07 12.05 -0.53
N GLY A 115 14.27 10.73 -0.50
CA GLY A 115 13.75 9.85 0.54
C GLY A 115 13.65 8.41 0.10
N PRO A 116 13.21 7.52 1.00
CA PRO A 116 12.96 6.11 0.69
C PRO A 116 11.87 5.99 -0.38
N GLY A 117 12.11 5.21 -1.42
CA GLY A 117 11.18 5.09 -2.55
C GLY A 117 11.30 3.75 -3.26
N ALA A 118 10.17 3.07 -3.44
CA ALA A 118 10.13 1.71 -3.99
C ALA A 118 10.72 1.58 -5.41
N ALA A 119 10.64 2.63 -6.22
CA ALA A 119 11.27 2.65 -7.55
C ALA A 119 12.79 2.70 -7.45
N ALA A 120 13.33 3.64 -6.65
CA ALA A 120 14.76 3.77 -6.43
C ALA A 120 15.35 2.52 -5.78
N THR A 121 14.68 1.96 -4.76
CA THR A 121 15.10 0.72 -4.11
C THR A 121 15.18 -0.44 -5.09
N ARG A 122 14.15 -0.62 -5.96
CA ARG A 122 14.19 -1.67 -6.99
C ARG A 122 15.33 -1.47 -7.97
N SER A 123 15.56 -0.24 -8.42
CA SER A 123 16.70 0.05 -9.31
C SER A 123 18.02 -0.29 -8.64
N LEU A 124 18.21 0.09 -7.37
CA LEU A 124 19.44 -0.14 -6.62
C LEU A 124 19.70 -1.63 -6.37
N VAL A 125 18.68 -2.40 -5.97
CA VAL A 125 18.82 -3.84 -5.66
C VAL A 125 19.18 -4.65 -6.91
N ASN A 126 18.80 -4.18 -8.10
CA ASN A 126 19.12 -4.85 -9.36
C ASN A 126 20.51 -4.50 -9.91
N LEU A 127 21.27 -3.62 -9.26
CA LEU A 127 22.63 -3.28 -9.69
C LEU A 127 23.62 -4.38 -9.29
N ILE A 128 24.72 -4.47 -10.05
CA ILE A 128 25.85 -5.32 -9.66
C ILE A 128 26.49 -4.82 -8.37
N ARG A 129 27.12 -5.74 -7.64
CA ARG A 129 27.75 -5.47 -6.34
C ARG A 129 28.74 -4.29 -6.37
N ALA A 130 29.53 -4.16 -7.43
CA ALA A 130 30.48 -3.07 -7.59
C ALA A 130 29.79 -1.69 -7.64
N SER A 131 28.71 -1.57 -8.43
CA SER A 131 27.93 -0.35 -8.57
C SER A 131 27.21 0.01 -7.27
N ILE A 132 26.61 -0.98 -6.58
CA ILE A 132 26.01 -0.77 -5.26
C ILE A 132 27.04 -0.26 -4.26
N GLY A 133 28.26 -0.82 -4.28
CA GLY A 133 29.34 -0.38 -3.40
C GLY A 133 29.70 1.09 -3.59
N ILE A 134 29.81 1.54 -4.84
CA ILE A 134 30.08 2.95 -5.17
C ILE A 134 28.94 3.85 -4.69
N ILE A 135 27.69 3.50 -5.01
CA ILE A 135 26.52 4.31 -4.62
C ILE A 135 26.38 4.37 -3.10
N THR A 136 26.58 3.25 -2.40
CA THR A 136 26.55 3.21 -0.94
C THR A 136 27.63 4.11 -0.35
N GLY A 137 28.85 4.08 -0.91
CA GLY A 137 29.93 4.97 -0.52
C GLY A 137 29.59 6.45 -0.73
N LEU A 138 28.96 6.80 -1.85
CA LEU A 138 28.50 8.17 -2.12
C LEU A 138 27.41 8.62 -1.15
N LEU A 139 26.36 7.82 -0.97
CA LEU A 139 25.22 8.13 -0.10
C LEU A 139 25.64 8.25 1.37
N THR A 140 26.57 7.42 1.82
CA THR A 140 27.03 7.43 3.21
C THR A 140 28.23 8.34 3.45
N GLY A 141 28.88 8.84 2.40
CA GLY A 141 30.14 9.57 2.47
C GLY A 141 31.38 8.71 2.74
N HIS A 142 31.26 7.38 2.71
CA HIS A 142 32.35 6.42 2.93
C HIS A 142 32.99 5.99 1.60
N GLY A 143 33.56 6.95 0.89
CA GLY A 143 34.21 6.73 -0.40
C GLY A 143 35.70 7.10 -0.37
N ARG A 144 36.40 6.90 -1.49
CA ARG A 144 37.79 7.35 -1.67
C ARG A 144 37.85 8.86 -1.93
N LEU A 145 37.25 9.66 -1.05
CA LEU A 145 37.28 11.11 -1.06
C LEU A 145 38.25 11.58 0.03
N ASN A 146 39.05 12.60 -0.25
CA ASN A 146 40.09 13.09 0.65
C ASN A 146 39.55 13.44 2.03
N LYS A 147 38.32 13.96 2.13
CA LYS A 147 37.74 14.20 3.45
C LYS A 147 37.54 12.91 4.25
N HIS A 148 36.96 11.88 3.63
CA HIS A 148 36.76 10.60 4.30
C HIS A 148 38.10 9.94 4.63
N LEU A 149 39.03 9.90 3.68
CA LEU A 149 40.38 9.35 3.87
C LEU A 149 41.14 10.06 4.99
N ASN A 150 40.96 11.36 5.15
CA ASN A 150 41.49 12.13 6.26
C ASN A 150 40.83 11.80 7.60
N THR A 151 39.52 11.64 7.62
CA THR A 151 38.79 11.20 8.82
C THR A 151 39.25 9.83 9.32
N ILE A 152 39.60 8.91 8.41
CA ILE A 152 40.11 7.57 8.77
C ILE A 152 41.64 7.50 8.88
N GLY A 153 42.34 8.63 8.78
CA GLY A 153 43.80 8.71 8.96
C GLY A 153 44.64 8.16 7.80
N LEU A 154 44.04 7.85 6.64
CA LEU A 154 44.78 7.35 5.47
C LEU A 154 45.33 8.47 4.57
N ASN A 155 44.82 9.70 4.69
CA ASN A 155 45.34 10.86 3.97
C ASN A 155 45.41 12.09 4.89
N PRO A 156 46.58 12.71 5.12
CA PRO A 156 46.66 13.92 5.94
C PRO A 156 45.96 15.13 5.32
N ASP A 157 45.73 15.15 4.00
CA ASP A 157 45.05 16.24 3.32
C ASP A 157 43.56 15.91 3.11
N SER A 158 42.68 16.80 3.58
CA SER A 158 41.23 16.68 3.38
C SER A 158 40.70 17.46 2.18
N ARG A 159 41.56 18.26 1.52
CA ARG A 159 41.16 19.20 0.47
C ARG A 159 40.72 18.48 -0.81
N CYS A 160 39.81 19.12 -1.53
CA CYS A 160 39.25 18.70 -2.80
C CYS A 160 40.35 18.64 -3.86
N ARG A 161 40.42 17.50 -4.58
CA ARG A 161 41.40 17.30 -5.66
C ARG A 161 41.20 18.25 -6.85
N LEU A 162 39.99 18.79 -7.01
CA LEU A 162 39.65 19.68 -8.12
C LEU A 162 39.93 21.16 -7.80
N CYS A 163 39.51 21.65 -6.62
CA CYS A 163 39.61 23.08 -6.28
C CYS A 163 40.69 23.42 -5.25
N GLY A 164 41.31 22.42 -4.61
CA GLY A 164 42.46 22.57 -3.71
C GLY A 164 42.23 23.39 -2.42
N THR A 165 41.00 23.82 -2.14
CA THR A 165 40.70 24.79 -1.06
C THR A 165 39.71 24.27 -0.02
N LYS A 166 38.60 23.66 -0.45
CA LYS A 166 37.56 23.11 0.44
C LYS A 166 37.78 21.62 0.69
N GLY A 167 37.20 21.05 1.75
CA GLY A 167 37.22 19.60 1.96
C GLY A 167 36.48 18.84 0.84
N GLU A 168 36.95 17.65 0.46
CA GLU A 168 36.37 16.83 -0.62
C GLU A 168 35.20 15.97 -0.13
N PHE A 169 33.96 16.32 -0.49
CA PHE A 169 32.75 15.58 -0.12
C PHE A 169 32.05 14.99 -1.35
N ALA A 170 31.17 14.00 -1.15
CA ALA A 170 30.41 13.38 -2.24
C ALA A 170 29.42 14.36 -2.89
N GLU A 171 28.99 15.37 -2.13
CA GLU A 171 28.15 16.50 -2.59
C GLU A 171 28.79 17.37 -3.68
N GLN A 172 30.09 17.23 -3.93
CA GLN A 172 30.87 18.10 -4.83
C GLN A 172 31.33 17.38 -6.11
N VAL A 173 30.96 16.11 -6.27
CA VAL A 173 31.23 15.26 -7.45
C VAL A 173 30.04 15.33 -8.40
#